data_AF-A0A2N2JCU3-F1
#
_entry.id   AF-A0A2N2JCU3-F1
#
_cell.length_a   1.000
_cell.length_b   1.000
_cell.length_c   1.000
_cell.angle_alpha   90.00
_cell.angle_beta   90.00
_cell.angle_gamma   90.00
#
_symmetry.space_group_name_H-M   'P 1'
#
loop_
_entity.id
_entity.type
_entity.pdbx_description
1 polymer ?
#
loop_
_entity_poly.entity_id
_entity_poly.type
_entity_poly.pdbx_seq_one_letter_code
_entity_poly.pdbx_strand_id
1 'polypeptide(L)'
;LADGGACDEPGVVAPSTRGAVWRSEDQGATWIRVRVAADGEVLETHARALLVDPRSPDRIVVHGASCRIAERGTIGGQVFASEDRGATWHRAWPNQADRVVGLNGGLDTLVVWVADGRRFGSRDLGRSWFDLDRRPAPAPAPLEPVHLGDAAFAGQDDGLYRRSGLGTTPTRVFPPAATPAP
;
A
#
# COMPACT_ATOMS: atom_id res chain seq x y z
N LEU A 1 -3.64 -15.20 -6.24
CA LEU A 1 -2.16 -15.19 -6.24
C LEU A 1 -1.70 -15.85 -4.94
N ALA A 2 -0.63 -16.65 -4.94
CA ALA A 2 -0.11 -17.33 -3.74
C ALA A 2 1.41 -17.09 -3.60
N ASP A 3 1.90 -17.03 -2.35
CA ASP A 3 3.33 -16.92 -2.01
C ASP A 3 3.99 -18.30 -2.05
N GLY A 4 4.97 -18.46 -2.92
CA GLY A 4 5.69 -19.71 -3.11
C GLY A 4 6.97 -19.72 -2.28
N GLY A 5 6.84 -20.15 -1.03
CA GLY A 5 7.91 -19.98 -0.05
C GLY A 5 9.15 -20.85 -0.30
N ALA A 6 10.35 -20.33 -0.03
CA ALA A 6 11.64 -21.01 0.11
C ALA A 6 12.64 -20.22 0.99
N CYS A 7 12.29 -19.86 2.22
CA CYS A 7 13.19 -19.18 3.15
C CYS A 7 13.54 -20.24 4.16
N ASP A 8 14.84 -20.48 4.31
CA ASP A 8 15.37 -21.29 5.41
C ASP A 8 15.19 -20.49 6.71
N GLU A 9 13.94 -20.31 7.14
CA GLU A 9 13.64 -19.90 8.51
C GLU A 9 13.89 -21.13 9.40
N PRO A 10 14.76 -21.03 10.41
CA PRO A 10 14.99 -22.12 11.34
C PRO A 10 13.65 -22.57 11.96
N GLY A 11 13.21 -23.79 11.62
CA GLY A 11 11.97 -24.38 12.12
C GLY A 11 10.80 -24.44 11.13
N VAL A 12 10.93 -23.88 9.91
CA VAL A 12 9.88 -23.95 8.88
C VAL A 12 10.31 -24.89 7.76
N VAL A 13 9.89 -26.15 7.82
CA VAL A 13 10.03 -27.11 6.70
C VAL A 13 8.75 -27.08 5.87
N ALA A 14 8.61 -26.10 4.97
CA ALA A 14 7.52 -26.07 4.01
C ALA A 14 8.00 -26.64 2.66
N PRO A 15 7.20 -27.51 1.99
CA PRO A 15 7.46 -27.87 0.60
C PRO A 15 7.44 -26.60 -0.26
N SER A 16 8.60 -26.19 -0.76
CA SER A 16 8.76 -24.90 -1.42
C SER A 16 8.31 -24.95 -2.88
N THR A 17 7.17 -24.34 -3.20
CA THR A 17 6.89 -23.90 -4.58
C THR A 17 7.83 -22.73 -4.88
N ARG A 18 9.06 -23.00 -5.34
CA ARG A 18 10.05 -21.95 -5.64
C ARG A 18 9.41 -20.79 -6.43
N GLY A 19 9.35 -19.59 -5.84
CA GLY A 19 8.99 -18.34 -6.50
C GLY A 19 7.93 -17.50 -5.80
N ALA A 20 8.12 -16.18 -5.81
CA ALA A 20 7.32 -15.21 -5.05
C ALA A 20 5.83 -15.18 -5.36
N VAL A 21 5.47 -15.32 -6.65
CA VAL A 21 4.12 -15.01 -7.12
C VAL A 21 3.66 -16.08 -8.11
N TRP A 22 2.47 -16.61 -7.87
CA TRP A 22 1.79 -17.58 -8.73
C TRP A 22 0.40 -17.07 -9.10
N ARG A 23 -0.02 -17.27 -10.35
CA ARG A 23 -1.34 -16.88 -10.89
C ARG A 23 -2.11 -18.11 -11.33
N SER A 24 -3.41 -18.10 -11.13
CA SER A 24 -4.35 -19.07 -11.68
C SER A 24 -5.32 -18.34 -12.59
N GLU A 25 -5.74 -19.00 -13.66
CA GLU A 25 -6.76 -18.51 -14.62
C GLU A 25 -8.04 -19.34 -14.56
N ASP A 26 -8.04 -20.44 -13.81
CA ASP A 26 -9.10 -21.44 -13.72
C ASP A 26 -9.62 -21.58 -12.28
N GLN A 27 -9.72 -20.45 -11.58
CA GLN A 27 -10.28 -20.36 -10.22
C GLN A 27 -9.52 -21.21 -9.18
N GLY A 28 -8.23 -21.43 -9.40
CA GLY A 28 -7.31 -22.10 -8.47
C GLY A 28 -7.08 -23.58 -8.76
N ALA A 29 -7.64 -24.12 -9.85
CA ALA A 29 -7.41 -25.52 -10.24
C ALA A 29 -5.97 -25.75 -10.73
N THR A 30 -5.38 -24.78 -11.45
CA THR A 30 -3.98 -24.78 -11.87
C THR A 30 -3.32 -23.43 -11.61
N TRP A 31 -2.00 -23.46 -11.45
CA TRP A 31 -1.20 -22.30 -11.10
C TRP A 31 0.04 -22.21 -11.99
N ILE A 32 0.28 -21.03 -12.55
CA ILE A 32 1.48 -20.70 -13.30
C ILE A 32 2.35 -19.73 -12.49
N ARG A 33 3.66 -19.94 -12.52
CA ARG A 33 4.61 -19.04 -11.85
C ARG A 33 4.69 -17.73 -12.63
N VAL A 34 4.53 -16.61 -11.92
CA VAL A 34 4.75 -15.27 -12.47
C VAL A 34 6.21 -14.87 -12.22
N ARG A 35 6.91 -14.49 -13.28
CA ARG A 35 8.26 -13.95 -13.18
C ARG A 35 8.19 -12.46 -12.86
N VAL A 36 8.45 -12.11 -11.61
CA VAL A 36 8.57 -10.73 -11.16
C VAL A 36 10.02 -10.30 -11.32
N ALA A 37 10.29 -9.41 -12.27
CA ALA A 37 11.64 -8.97 -12.58
C ALA A 37 11.68 -7.58 -13.20
N ALA A 38 12.62 -6.74 -12.78
CA ALA A 38 12.90 -5.44 -13.37
C ALA A 38 14.39 -5.10 -13.23
N ASP A 39 14.95 -4.40 -14.21
CA ASP A 39 16.35 -3.93 -14.22
C ASP A 39 17.39 -5.05 -13.99
N GLY A 40 17.14 -6.24 -14.54
CA GLY A 40 18.03 -7.40 -14.37
C GLY A 40 17.92 -8.10 -13.00
N GLU A 41 17.14 -7.56 -12.07
CA GLU A 41 16.81 -8.23 -10.82
C GLU A 41 15.53 -9.04 -10.94
N VAL A 42 15.52 -10.20 -10.28
CA VAL A 42 14.38 -11.10 -10.24
C VAL A 42 14.01 -11.31 -8.78
N LEU A 43 12.73 -11.19 -8.46
CA LEU A 43 12.22 -11.61 -7.17
C LEU A 43 12.08 -13.14 -7.16
N GLU A 44 13.15 -13.81 -6.74
CA GLU A 44 13.21 -15.28 -6.70
C GLU A 44 12.67 -15.88 -5.39
N THR A 45 12.53 -15.05 -4.34
CA THR A 45 12.18 -15.45 -2.97
C THR A 45 10.72 -15.16 -2.63
N HIS A 46 10.33 -15.20 -1.36
CA HIS A 46 8.94 -14.98 -0.92
C HIS A 46 8.46 -13.55 -1.14
N ALA A 47 7.15 -13.40 -1.29
CA ALA A 47 6.47 -12.12 -1.20
C ALA A 47 5.93 -11.90 0.22
N ARG A 48 6.46 -10.90 0.94
CA ARG A 48 5.96 -10.50 2.26
C ARG A 48 4.63 -9.74 2.17
N ALA A 49 4.40 -9.03 1.07
CA ALA A 49 3.12 -8.40 0.79
C ALA A 49 2.80 -8.43 -0.70
N LEU A 50 1.51 -8.50 -1.00
CA LEU A 50 0.96 -8.49 -2.35
C LEU A 50 -0.32 -7.67 -2.34
N LEU A 51 -0.33 -6.60 -3.13
CA LEU A 51 -1.46 -5.70 -3.28
C LEU A 51 -2.00 -5.82 -4.70
N VAL A 52 -3.32 -5.99 -4.83
CA VAL A 52 -4.04 -6.03 -6.11
C VAL A 52 -5.32 -5.21 -5.95
N ASP A 53 -5.66 -4.39 -6.95
CA ASP A 53 -6.93 -3.67 -6.95
C ASP A 53 -8.03 -4.59 -7.50
N PRO A 54 -9.05 -4.94 -6.70
CA PRO A 54 -10.12 -5.85 -7.16
C PRO A 54 -11.00 -5.24 -8.26
N ARG A 55 -11.00 -3.90 -8.41
CA ARG A 55 -11.75 -3.20 -9.45
C ARG A 55 -10.93 -2.99 -10.73
N SER A 56 -9.61 -3.01 -10.61
CA SER A 56 -8.65 -2.90 -11.71
C SER A 56 -7.48 -3.86 -11.47
N PRO A 57 -7.66 -5.17 -11.76
CA PRO A 57 -6.65 -6.19 -11.44
C PRO A 57 -5.41 -6.11 -12.32
N ASP A 58 -5.34 -5.10 -13.21
CA ASP A 58 -4.16 -4.73 -13.98
C ASP A 58 -3.01 -4.30 -13.07
N ARG A 59 -3.33 -3.61 -11.98
CA ARG A 59 -2.33 -3.05 -11.07
C ARG A 59 -2.00 -4.05 -9.97
N ILE A 60 -0.71 -4.35 -9.82
CA ILE A 60 -0.17 -5.28 -8.83
C ILE A 60 1.08 -4.67 -8.20
N VAL A 61 1.22 -4.76 -6.88
CA VAL A 61 2.47 -4.44 -6.17
C VAL A 61 2.90 -5.62 -5.33
N VAL A 62 4.17 -5.97 -5.41
CA VAL A 62 4.80 -7.07 -4.66
C VAL A 62 5.93 -6.51 -3.83
N HIS A 63 5.94 -6.83 -2.54
CA HIS A 63 7.08 -6.60 -1.66
C HIS A 63 7.74 -7.94 -1.33
N GLY A 64 9.00 -8.10 -1.72
CA GLY A 64 9.79 -9.29 -1.44
C GLY A 64 10.23 -9.37 0.03
N ALA A 65 10.13 -10.53 0.64
CA ALA A 65 10.70 -10.78 1.97
C ALA A 65 12.23 -10.76 1.90
N SER A 66 12.87 -10.08 2.87
CA SER A 66 14.32 -10.17 3.05
C SER A 66 14.66 -11.52 3.69
N CYS A 67 15.34 -12.38 2.94
CA CYS A 67 15.79 -13.70 3.40
C CYS A 67 17.28 -13.88 3.21
N ARG A 68 17.90 -14.55 4.17
CA ARG A 68 19.31 -14.94 4.07
C ARG A 68 19.39 -16.27 3.33
N ILE A 69 19.99 -16.25 2.15
CA ILE A 69 20.31 -17.46 1.39
C ILE A 69 21.78 -17.74 1.59
N ALA A 70 22.12 -18.95 2.04
CA ALA A 70 23.50 -19.31 2.42
C ALA A 70 24.54 -19.00 1.32
N GLU A 71 24.18 -19.21 0.06
CA GLU A 71 25.06 -19.03 -1.11
C GLU A 71 25.10 -17.60 -1.66
N ARG A 72 24.08 -16.77 -1.35
CA ARG A 72 23.86 -15.47 -2.01
C ARG A 72 23.76 -14.29 -1.04
N GLY A 73 23.90 -14.53 0.26
CA GLY A 73 23.72 -13.52 1.29
C GLY A 73 22.24 -13.15 1.50
N THR A 74 21.99 -11.95 2.03
CA THR A 74 20.62 -11.46 2.22
C THR A 74 20.08 -10.94 0.90
N ILE A 75 18.98 -11.51 0.43
CA ILE A 75 18.24 -11.08 -0.76
C ILE A 75 16.82 -10.69 -0.34
N GLY A 76 16.28 -9.62 -0.91
CA GLY A 76 14.89 -9.21 -0.70
C GLY A 76 14.72 -7.89 0.05
N GLY A 77 13.48 -7.47 0.29
CA GLY A 77 13.15 -6.08 0.58
C GLY A 77 12.92 -5.24 -0.68
N GLN A 78 12.89 -5.88 -1.85
CA GLN A 78 12.56 -5.21 -3.11
C GLN A 78 11.06 -4.98 -3.22
N VAL A 79 10.67 -3.86 -3.82
CA VAL A 79 9.27 -3.59 -4.16
C VAL A 79 9.18 -3.48 -5.68
N PHE A 80 8.33 -4.30 -6.29
CA PHE A 80 8.03 -4.27 -7.72
C PHE A 80 6.57 -3.95 -7.93
N ALA A 81 6.26 -3.29 -9.04
CA ALA A 81 4.90 -3.01 -9.43
C ALA A 81 4.67 -3.34 -10.92
N SER A 82 3.43 -3.62 -11.25
CA SER A 82 2.95 -3.91 -12.59
C SER A 82 1.61 -3.22 -12.81
N GLU A 83 1.33 -2.83 -14.05
CA GLU A 83 0.06 -2.23 -14.49
C GLU A 83 -0.57 -3.03 -15.65
N ASP A 84 -0.11 -4.26 -15.88
CA ASP A 84 -0.56 -5.12 -16.98
C ASP A 84 -0.79 -6.58 -16.54
N ARG A 85 -1.33 -6.76 -15.32
CA ARG A 85 -1.61 -8.07 -14.69
C ARG A 85 -0.35 -8.94 -14.49
N GLY A 86 0.80 -8.30 -14.29
CA GLY A 86 2.08 -8.96 -14.03
C GLY A 86 2.78 -9.47 -15.28
N ALA A 87 2.43 -8.98 -16.47
CA ALA A 87 3.13 -9.30 -17.71
C ALA A 87 4.48 -8.57 -17.79
N THR A 88 4.52 -7.30 -17.36
CA THR A 88 5.73 -6.51 -17.17
C THR A 88 5.75 -5.87 -15.79
N TRP A 89 6.97 -5.59 -15.31
CA TRP A 89 7.21 -5.06 -13.98
C TRP A 89 8.22 -3.92 -14.04
N HIS A 90 8.03 -2.92 -13.18
CA HIS A 90 9.04 -1.92 -12.85
C HIS A 90 9.46 -2.03 -11.39
N ARG A 91 10.67 -1.55 -11.11
CA ARG A 91 11.13 -1.35 -9.75
C ARG A 91 10.37 -0.20 -9.12
N ALA A 92 9.51 -0.52 -8.16
CA ALA A 92 8.74 0.47 -7.42
C ALA A 92 9.55 1.09 -6.29
N TRP A 93 10.50 0.37 -5.67
CA TRP A 93 11.41 0.97 -4.68
C TRP A 93 12.82 1.12 -5.26
N PRO A 94 13.32 2.35 -5.47
CA PRO A 94 14.56 2.57 -6.23
C PRO A 94 15.84 2.35 -5.40
N ASN A 95 15.79 2.48 -4.07
CA ASN A 95 16.99 2.42 -3.24
C ASN A 95 17.30 0.99 -2.78
N GLN A 96 18.20 0.31 -3.48
CA GLN A 96 18.60 -1.08 -3.19
C GLN A 96 19.41 -1.24 -1.90
N ALA A 97 20.04 -0.16 -1.39
CA ALA A 97 20.73 -0.21 -0.11
C ALA A 97 19.75 -0.21 1.07
N ASP A 98 18.51 0.24 0.86
CA ASP A 98 17.50 0.29 1.89
C ASP A 98 16.84 -1.08 2.07
N ARG A 99 16.81 -1.56 3.31
CA ARG A 99 16.04 -2.75 3.67
C ARG A 99 14.60 -2.35 3.95
N VAL A 100 13.72 -2.49 2.95
CA VAL A 100 12.27 -2.31 3.15
C VAL A 100 11.72 -3.46 3.98
N VAL A 101 11.16 -3.14 5.14
CA VAL A 101 10.63 -4.12 6.11
C VAL A 101 9.10 -4.20 6.12
N GLY A 102 8.43 -3.21 5.50
CA GLY A 102 6.99 -3.21 5.37
C GLY A 102 6.49 -2.35 4.22
N LEU A 103 5.39 -2.78 3.63
CA LEU A 103 4.61 -2.08 2.63
C LEU A 103 3.14 -2.11 3.08
N ASN A 104 2.51 -0.94 3.23
CA ASN A 104 1.08 -0.81 3.54
C ASN A 104 0.42 0.22 2.63
N GLY A 105 -0.89 0.38 2.77
CA GLY A 105 -1.71 1.33 2.01
C GLY A 105 -2.53 0.63 0.93
N GLY A 106 -2.79 1.33 -0.18
CA GLY A 106 -3.49 0.82 -1.35
C GLY A 106 -2.74 1.18 -2.63
N LEU A 107 -3.20 0.69 -3.80
CA LEU A 107 -2.46 0.92 -5.05
C LEU A 107 -2.39 2.40 -5.48
N ASP A 108 -3.29 3.25 -4.97
CA ASP A 108 -3.26 4.70 -5.20
C ASP A 108 -2.39 5.45 -4.16
N THR A 109 -2.01 4.78 -3.06
CA THR A 109 -1.10 5.34 -2.04
C THR A 109 -0.34 4.23 -1.34
N LEU A 110 0.94 4.09 -1.71
CA LEU A 110 1.86 3.15 -1.09
C LEU A 110 2.59 3.84 0.06
N VAL A 111 2.82 3.11 1.14
CA VAL A 111 3.70 3.51 2.24
C VAL A 111 4.73 2.43 2.48
N VAL A 112 6.00 2.80 2.50
CA VAL A 112 7.14 1.93 2.74
C VAL A 112 7.80 2.29 4.07
N TRP A 113 8.14 1.27 4.85
CA TRP A 113 8.96 1.37 6.05
C TRP A 113 10.33 0.77 5.79
N VAL A 114 11.37 1.55 6.06
CA VAL A 114 12.77 1.11 5.99
C VAL A 114 13.23 0.69 7.38
N ALA A 115 14.11 -0.31 7.45
CA ALA A 115 14.61 -0.88 8.70
C ALA A 115 15.26 0.12 9.67
N ASP A 116 15.76 1.25 9.16
CA ASP A 116 16.37 2.32 9.95
C ASP A 116 15.35 3.32 10.52
N GLY A 117 14.05 3.05 10.34
CA GLY A 117 12.95 3.84 10.87
C GLY A 117 12.36 4.86 9.90
N ARG A 118 12.99 5.10 8.74
CA ARG A 118 12.48 6.03 7.75
C ARG A 118 11.19 5.54 7.09
N ARG A 119 10.31 6.47 6.76
CA ARG A 119 9.03 6.21 6.07
C ARG A 119 8.90 7.02 4.81
N PHE A 120 8.39 6.39 3.76
CA PHE A 120 8.19 7.02 2.46
C PHE A 120 6.79 6.74 1.93
N GLY A 121 6.20 7.73 1.28
CA GLY A 121 4.92 7.63 0.59
C GLY A 121 5.10 7.71 -0.92
N SER A 122 4.25 7.02 -1.68
CA SER A 122 4.12 7.15 -3.13
C SER A 122 2.64 7.25 -3.50
N ARG A 123 2.33 8.00 -4.55
CA ARG A 123 0.96 8.19 -5.10
C ARG A 123 0.85 7.80 -6.58
N ASP A 124 1.89 7.16 -7.10
CA ASP A 124 2.05 6.86 -8.53
C ASP A 124 2.62 5.46 -8.76
N LEU A 125 2.21 4.52 -7.88
CA LEU A 125 2.59 3.11 -7.91
C LEU A 125 4.13 2.90 -7.81
N GLY A 126 4.79 3.73 -7.00
CA GLY A 126 6.22 3.66 -6.73
C GLY A 126 7.11 4.29 -7.80
N ARG A 127 6.56 5.07 -8.74
CA ARG A 127 7.39 5.83 -9.69
C ARG A 127 8.14 6.97 -9.02
N SER A 128 7.54 7.57 -8.01
CA SER A 128 8.16 8.58 -7.16
C SER A 128 7.79 8.41 -5.69
N TRP A 129 8.68 8.89 -4.83
CA TRP A 129 8.55 8.78 -3.39
C TRP A 129 8.82 10.12 -2.71
N PHE A 130 8.08 10.37 -1.63
CA PHE A 130 8.31 11.49 -0.73
C PHE A 130 8.56 10.99 0.68
N ASP A 131 9.53 11.61 1.35
CA ASP A 131 9.88 11.34 2.74
C ASP A 131 8.77 11.83 3.67
N LEU A 132 8.12 10.90 4.37
CA LEU A 132 7.02 11.19 5.30
C LEU A 132 7.50 11.78 6.63
N ASP A 133 8.78 11.60 6.96
CA ASP A 133 9.38 12.11 8.19
C ASP A 133 9.87 13.56 8.02
N ARG A 134 10.28 13.94 6.79
CA ARG A 134 10.65 15.33 6.44
C ARG A 134 9.49 16.17 5.94
N ARG A 135 8.48 15.53 5.38
CA ARG A 135 7.23 16.16 4.95
C ARG A 135 6.09 15.27 5.43
N PRO A 136 5.52 15.52 6.64
CA PRO A 136 4.30 14.83 7.00
C PRO A 136 3.31 15.00 5.84
N ALA A 137 2.61 13.91 5.51
CA ALA A 137 1.62 13.94 4.43
C ALA A 137 0.79 15.23 4.59
N PRO A 138 0.56 15.99 3.50
CA PRO A 138 -0.29 17.16 3.60
C PRO A 138 -1.56 16.72 4.30
N ALA A 139 -1.98 17.49 5.31
CA ALA A 139 -3.24 17.22 6.01
C ALA A 139 -4.29 16.88 4.95
N PRO A 140 -5.14 15.85 5.18
CA PRO A 140 -6.18 15.52 4.21
C PRO A 140 -6.85 16.82 3.78
N ALA A 141 -7.02 17.00 2.47
CA ALA A 141 -7.66 18.20 1.95
C ALA A 141 -8.94 18.41 2.77
N PRO A 142 -9.17 19.61 3.35
CA PRO A 142 -10.35 19.83 4.15
C PRO A 142 -11.54 19.38 3.32
N LEU A 143 -12.36 18.49 3.88
CA LEU A 143 -13.52 17.97 3.17
C LEU A 143 -14.33 19.20 2.71
N GLU A 144 -14.42 19.37 1.39
CA GLU A 144 -15.22 20.43 0.79
C GLU A 144 -16.63 20.35 1.41
N PRO A 145 -17.19 21.47 1.91
CA PRO A 145 -18.50 21.45 2.49
C PRO A 145 -19.52 20.88 1.49
N VAL A 146 -20.33 19.92 1.92
CA VAL A 146 -21.43 19.43 1.10
C VAL A 146 -22.51 20.51 1.05
N HIS A 147 -22.86 20.95 -0.14
CA HIS A 147 -23.90 21.96 -0.35
C HIS A 147 -25.26 21.31 -0.61
N LEU A 148 -26.27 21.69 0.17
CA LEU A 148 -27.67 21.29 0.00
C LEU A 148 -28.53 22.57 0.02
N GLY A 149 -28.89 23.06 -1.17
CA GLY A 149 -29.50 24.39 -1.31
C GLY A 149 -28.55 25.48 -0.82
N ASP A 150 -29.07 26.42 -0.02
CA ASP A 150 -28.29 27.53 0.57
C ASP A 150 -27.45 27.11 1.79
N ALA A 151 -27.52 25.84 2.19
CA ALA A 151 -26.78 25.32 3.33
C ALA A 151 -25.50 24.59 2.92
N ALA A 152 -24.43 24.80 3.68
CA ALA A 152 -23.16 24.08 3.56
C ALA A 152 -22.91 23.23 4.82
N PHE A 153 -22.46 21.99 4.63
CA PHE A 153 -22.21 21.02 5.70
C PHE A 153 -20.75 20.60 5.71
N ALA A 154 -20.05 20.81 6.83
CA ALA A 154 -18.64 20.45 6.96
C ALA A 154 -18.41 19.57 8.19
N GLY A 155 -17.65 18.49 8.01
CA GLY A 155 -17.13 17.69 9.13
C GLY A 155 -15.92 18.39 9.76
N GLN A 156 -15.88 18.44 11.08
CA GLN A 156 -14.76 18.87 11.90
C GLN A 156 -14.43 17.79 12.93
N ASP A 157 -13.33 17.93 13.65
CA ASP A 157 -12.81 16.92 14.59
C ASP A 157 -13.83 16.49 15.66
N ASP A 158 -14.80 17.34 15.99
CA ASP A 158 -15.76 17.12 17.06
C ASP A 158 -17.22 17.06 16.59
N GLY A 159 -17.48 17.08 15.27
CA GLY A 159 -18.85 17.00 14.79
C GLY A 159 -19.10 17.42 13.34
N LEU A 160 -20.35 17.26 12.94
CA LEU A 160 -20.90 17.80 11.70
C LEU A 160 -21.49 19.18 11.96
N TYR A 161 -21.14 20.16 11.13
CA TYR A 161 -21.62 21.54 11.24
C TYR A 161 -22.39 21.96 10.00
N ARG A 162 -23.48 22.71 10.20
CA ARG A 162 -24.29 23.32 9.14
C ARG A 162 -24.11 24.82 9.15
N ARG A 163 -23.92 25.42 7.98
CA ARG A 163 -23.85 26.87 7.75
C ARG A 163 -24.95 27.27 6.76
N SER A 164 -25.75 28.28 7.08
CA SER A 164 -26.93 28.67 6.27
C SER A 164 -26.65 29.72 5.19
N GLY A 165 -25.40 30.14 5.01
CA GLY A 165 -25.01 31.17 4.04
C GLY A 165 -23.59 31.70 4.26
N LEU A 166 -23.05 32.41 3.28
CA LEU A 166 -21.73 33.03 3.36
C LEU A 166 -21.69 34.06 4.50
N GLY A 167 -20.71 33.95 5.40
CA GLY A 167 -20.56 34.84 6.56
C GLY A 167 -21.40 34.48 7.79
N THR A 168 -22.22 33.42 7.75
CA THR A 168 -22.95 32.94 8.94
C THR A 168 -22.09 32.01 9.81
N THR A 169 -22.28 32.09 11.13
CA THR A 169 -21.63 31.18 12.09
C THR A 169 -22.18 29.75 11.91
N PRO A 170 -21.33 28.74 11.68
CA PRO A 170 -21.76 27.35 11.61
C PRO A 170 -22.37 26.86 12.94
N THR A 171 -23.40 26.03 12.87
CA THR A 171 -24.02 25.38 14.03
C THR A 171 -23.74 23.88 14.00
N ARG A 172 -23.34 23.28 15.13
CA ARG A 172 -23.15 21.82 15.23
C ARG A 172 -24.51 21.12 15.11
N VAL A 173 -24.62 20.20 14.17
CA VAL A 173 -25.81 19.34 13.96
C VAL A 173 -25.58 17.92 14.47
N PHE A 174 -24.33 17.50 14.63
CA PHE A 174 -24.00 16.19 15.20
C PHE A 174 -22.64 16.19 15.93
N PRO A 175 -22.49 15.55 17.10
CA PRO A 175 -23.60 15.10 17.94
C PRO A 175 -24.47 16.30 18.35
N PRO A 176 -25.79 16.12 18.54
CA PRO A 176 -26.67 17.21 18.97
C PRO A 176 -26.16 17.76 20.31
N ALA A 177 -26.23 19.08 20.48
CA ALA A 177 -25.87 19.71 21.75
C ALA A 177 -26.64 19.03 22.89
N ALA A 178 -25.95 18.74 23.99
CA ALA A 178 -26.60 18.16 25.16
C ALA A 178 -27.77 19.05 25.56
N THR A 179 -28.98 18.49 25.59
CA THR A 179 -30.14 19.17 26.15
C THR A 179 -29.81 19.48 27.61
N PRO A 180 -29.94 20.74 28.08
CA PRO A 180 -29.77 21.00 29.50
C PRO A 180 -30.75 20.11 30.28
N ALA A 181 -30.23 19.43 31.31
CA ALA A 181 -31.06 18.65 32.22
C ALA A 181 -32.13 19.57 32.86
N PRO A 182 -33.35 19.07 33.10
CA PRO A 182 -34.44 19.86 33.67
C PRO A 182 -34.12 20.42 35.05
#